data_AF-A0A837D766-F1
#
_entry.id   AF-A0A837D766-F1
#
_cell.length_a   1.000
_cell.length_b   1.000
_cell.length_c   1.000
_cell.angle_alpha   90.00
_cell.angle_beta   90.00
_cell.angle_gamma   90.00
#
_symmetry.space_group_name_H-M   'P 1'
#
loop_
_entity.id
_entity.type
_entity.pdbx_description
1 polymer ?
#
loop_
_entity_poly.entity_id
_entity_poly.type
_entity_poly.pdbx_seq_one_letter_code
_entity_poly.pdbx_strand_id
1 'polypeptide(L)'
;MSTWTGRPAEKPALAVGPNKSGGRTVYASWNGSTEVERWEVLADSSRSSLVPVARAHRSGFEAVVNSDGPYFAVLALDGDGRGLAQSDPVREEAVEGQASSRDVT
;
A
#
# COMPACT_ATOMS: atom_id res chain seq x y z
N MET A 1 -23.62 -24.36 6.28
CA MET A 1 -23.11 -23.27 5.42
C MET A 1 -21.89 -22.72 6.13
N SER A 2 -20.69 -23.00 5.62
CA SER A 2 -19.45 -22.53 6.24
C SER A 2 -19.13 -21.16 5.68
N THR A 3 -19.20 -20.12 6.51
CA THR A 3 -18.67 -18.80 6.17
C THR A 3 -17.16 -18.97 5.98
N TRP A 4 -16.71 -18.88 4.74
CA TRP A 4 -15.28 -18.83 4.43
C TRP A 4 -14.75 -17.49 4.90
N THR A 5 -13.95 -17.48 5.96
CA THR A 5 -13.18 -16.30 6.40
C THR A 5 -11.76 -16.44 5.89
N GLY A 6 -11.50 -15.92 4.70
CA GLY A 6 -10.15 -15.87 4.15
C GLY A 6 -9.38 -14.72 4.78
N ARG A 7 -8.55 -15.01 5.79
CA ARG A 7 -7.37 -14.17 6.06
C ARG A 7 -6.26 -14.73 5.19
N PRO A 8 -5.88 -14.08 4.07
CA PRO A 8 -4.75 -14.54 3.28
C PRO A 8 -3.51 -14.66 4.18
N ALA A 9 -2.73 -15.72 4.01
CA ALA A 9 -1.48 -15.90 4.77
C ALA A 9 -0.44 -14.81 4.45
N GLU A 10 -0.57 -14.21 3.26
CA GLU A 10 0.29 -13.14 2.77
C GLU A 10 -0.18 -11.78 3.31
N LYS A 11 0.77 -10.87 3.53
CA LYS A 11 0.47 -9.47 3.89
C LYS A 11 -0.14 -8.73 2.70
N PRO A 12 -0.84 -7.60 2.93
CA PRO A 12 -1.18 -6.68 1.84
C PRO A 12 0.06 -6.29 1.04
N ALA A 13 -0.07 -6.24 -0.28
CA ALA A 13 0.95 -5.72 -1.18
C ALA A 13 0.79 -4.21 -1.33
N LEU A 14 1.93 -3.53 -1.53
CA LEU A 14 2.06 -2.09 -1.63
C LEU A 14 2.99 -1.72 -2.78
N ALA A 15 2.57 -0.76 -3.60
CA ALA A 15 3.43 -0.04 -4.52
C ALA A 15 3.26 1.47 -4.35
N VAL A 16 4.34 2.22 -4.54
CA VAL A 16 4.38 3.68 -4.41
C VAL A 16 4.98 4.26 -5.69
N GLY A 17 4.35 5.29 -6.25
CA GLY A 17 4.86 5.98 -7.42
C GLY A 17 4.63 7.49 -7.37
N PRO A 18 5.31 8.25 -8.23
CA PRO A 18 5.14 9.70 -8.30
C PRO A 18 3.74 10.07 -8.83
N ASN A 19 3.18 11.15 -8.28
CA ASN A 19 1.98 11.78 -8.81
C ASN A 19 2.35 13.01 -9.65
N LYS A 20 1.66 13.25 -10.77
CA LYS A 20 1.88 14.39 -11.68
C LYS A 20 1.76 15.77 -10.98
N SER A 21 1.06 15.85 -9.85
CA SER A 21 0.89 17.08 -9.06
C SER A 21 1.95 17.27 -7.98
N GLY A 22 3.01 16.46 -7.94
CA GLY A 22 4.10 16.57 -6.97
C GLY A 22 3.97 15.71 -5.71
N GLY A 23 2.88 14.94 -5.57
CA GLY A 23 2.66 13.99 -4.48
C GLY A 23 3.13 12.57 -4.80
N ARG A 24 2.59 11.60 -4.05
CA ARG A 24 2.75 10.16 -4.28
C ARG A 24 1.40 9.49 -4.50
N THR A 25 1.38 8.47 -5.33
CA THR A 25 0.23 7.57 -5.46
C THR A 25 0.61 6.23 -4.83
N VAL A 26 -0.21 5.78 -3.90
CA VAL A 26 -0.09 4.51 -3.19
C VAL A 26 -1.12 3.54 -3.74
N TYR A 27 -0.63 2.38 -4.15
CA TYR A 27 -1.43 1.26 -4.64
C TYR A 27 -1.39 0.14 -3.60
N ALA A 28 -2.55 -0.25 -3.10
CA ALA A 28 -2.68 -1.30 -2.09
C ALA A 28 -3.50 -2.44 -2.65
N SER A 29 -3.06 -3.69 -2.47
CA SER A 29 -3.82 -4.86 -2.87
C SER A 29 -3.71 -5.99 -1.86
N TRP A 30 -4.80 -6.74 -1.68
CA TRP A 30 -4.78 -7.95 -0.84
C TRP A 30 -5.80 -8.96 -1.35
N ASN A 31 -5.31 -9.90 -2.15
CA ASN A 31 -6.12 -10.92 -2.80
C ASN A 31 -6.74 -11.86 -1.76
N GLY A 32 -8.04 -12.16 -1.91
CA GLY A 32 -8.74 -13.10 -1.03
C GLY A 32 -9.22 -12.53 0.31
N SER A 33 -8.93 -11.26 0.61
CA SER A 33 -9.49 -10.59 1.79
C SER A 33 -10.93 -10.15 1.51
N THR A 34 -11.91 -10.63 2.27
CA THR A 34 -13.31 -10.17 2.18
C THR A 34 -13.62 -9.05 3.15
N GLU A 35 -12.82 -8.91 4.21
CA GLU A 35 -13.10 -8.04 5.37
C GLU A 35 -12.52 -6.63 5.24
N VAL A 36 -11.62 -6.38 4.28
CA VAL A 36 -11.10 -5.03 4.06
C VAL A 36 -12.25 -4.14 3.59
N GLU A 37 -12.43 -3.01 4.26
CA GLU A 37 -13.34 -1.94 3.88
C GLU A 37 -12.57 -0.65 3.57
N ARG A 38 -11.45 -0.43 4.27
CA ARG A 38 -10.62 0.76 4.13
C ARG A 38 -9.14 0.41 4.16
N TRP A 39 -8.36 1.27 3.52
CA TRP A 39 -6.91 1.31 3.61
C TRP A 39 -6.50 2.54 4.42
N GLU A 40 -5.57 2.38 5.34
CA GLU A 40 -4.86 3.49 5.99
C GLU A 40 -3.41 3.49 5.51
N VAL A 41 -2.99 4.57 4.88
CA VAL A 41 -1.63 4.76 4.40
C VAL A 41 -0.79 5.29 5.54
N LEU A 42 0.35 4.64 5.78
CA LEU A 42 1.34 5.02 6.77
C LEU A 42 2.59 5.51 6.04
N ALA A 43 3.18 6.62 6.48
CA ALA A 43 4.43 7.11 5.93
C ALA A 43 5.27 7.87 6.95
N ASP A 44 6.59 7.82 6.82
CA ASP A 44 7.54 8.65 7.57
C ASP A 44 8.94 8.63 6.89
N SER A 45 9.83 9.49 7.36
CA SER A 45 11.27 9.46 7.13
C SER A 45 11.95 8.16 7.62
N SER A 46 11.37 7.50 8.63
CA SER A 46 11.90 6.27 9.24
C SER A 46 11.04 5.05 8.93
N ARG A 47 11.68 3.96 8.49
CA ARG A 47 11.02 2.67 8.20
C ARG A 47 10.34 2.05 9.44
N SER A 48 10.82 2.36 10.64
CA SER A 48 10.32 1.78 11.90
C SER A 48 9.28 2.64 12.63
N SER A 49 8.98 3.84 12.12
CA SER A 49 8.17 4.83 12.84
C SER A 49 7.13 5.46 11.91
N LEU A 50 6.48 4.63 11.10
CA LEU A 50 5.45 5.08 10.17
C LEU A 50 4.20 5.57 10.91
N VAL A 51 3.64 6.68 10.46
CA VAL A 51 2.42 7.28 11.02
C VAL A 51 1.32 7.38 9.95
N PRO A 52 0.03 7.35 10.33
CA PRO A 52 -1.06 7.53 9.38
C PRO A 52 -1.01 8.88 8.68
N VAL A 53 -1.08 8.88 7.36
CA VAL A 53 -1.07 10.09 6.51
C VAL A 53 -2.31 10.21 5.62
N ALA A 54 -3.00 9.11 5.30
CA ALA A 54 -4.22 9.15 4.50
C ALA A 54 -5.10 7.91 4.70
N ARG A 55 -6.36 7.99 4.26
CA ARG A 55 -7.29 6.85 4.20
C ARG A 55 -8.01 6.80 2.86
N ALA A 56 -8.30 5.59 2.39
CA ALA A 56 -9.08 5.37 1.17
C ALA A 56 -10.05 4.19 1.35
N HIS A 57 -11.20 4.25 0.66
CA HIS A 57 -12.13 3.12 0.57
C HIS A 57 -11.52 2.02 -0.31
N ARG A 58 -11.83 0.76 0.01
CA ARG A 58 -11.36 -0.40 -0.78
C ARG A 58 -11.74 -0.37 -2.26
N SER A 59 -12.86 0.25 -2.61
CA SER A 59 -13.46 0.20 -3.95
C SER A 59 -12.63 0.86 -5.06
N GLY A 60 -11.57 1.60 -4.72
CA GLY A 60 -10.58 2.10 -5.66
C GLY A 60 -9.18 1.74 -5.18
N PHE A 61 -8.43 0.98 -5.97
CA PHE A 61 -7.08 0.50 -5.66
C PHE A 61 -6.00 1.61 -5.71
N GLU A 62 -6.37 2.87 -5.49
CA GLU A 62 -5.50 4.04 -5.62
C GLU A 62 -5.81 5.05 -4.53
N ALA A 63 -4.84 5.29 -3.64
CA ALA A 63 -4.86 6.40 -2.69
C ALA A 63 -3.76 7.40 -3.07
N VAL A 64 -4.14 8.63 -3.38
CA VAL A 64 -3.16 9.72 -3.55
C VAL A 64 -2.80 10.27 -2.18
N VAL A 65 -1.51 10.32 -1.87
CA VAL A 65 -0.99 10.84 -0.60
C VAL A 65 0.08 11.90 -0.85
N ASN A 66 0.06 12.96 -0.06
CA ASN A 66 1.16 13.92 0.01
C ASN A 66 1.98 13.56 1.24
N SER A 67 3.16 12.97 1.04
CA SER A 67 4.08 12.59 2.10
C SER A 67 5.52 12.89 1.67
N ASP A 68 6.29 13.45 2.59
CA ASP A 68 7.71 13.81 2.40
C ASP A 68 8.67 12.65 2.71
N GLY A 69 8.18 11.56 3.33
CA GLY A 69 9.01 10.44 3.77
C GLY A 69 9.18 9.39 2.67
N PRO A 70 10.37 8.78 2.51
CA PRO A 70 10.53 7.77 1.47
C PRO A 70 9.95 6.43 1.90
N TYR A 71 9.52 6.22 3.15
CA TYR A 71 8.98 4.93 3.59
C TYR A 71 7.47 4.96 3.69
N PHE A 72 6.85 3.90 3.18
CA PHE A 72 5.41 3.74 3.12
C PHE A 72 5.00 2.33 3.55
N ALA A 73 3.86 2.23 4.22
CA ALA A 73 3.14 0.97 4.45
C ALA A 73 1.64 1.21 4.31
N VAL A 74 0.86 0.13 4.19
CA VAL A 74 -0.60 0.20 4.25
C VAL A 74 -1.14 -0.74 5.31
N LEU A 75 -2.11 -0.25 6.08
CA LEU A 75 -2.88 -1.01 7.04
C LEU A 75 -4.27 -1.28 6.44
N ALA A 76 -4.61 -2.55 6.29
CA ALA A 76 -5.96 -3.00 5.98
C ALA A 76 -6.85 -2.79 7.22
N LEU A 77 -7.99 -2.13 7.03
CA LEU A 77 -8.99 -1.88 8.08
C LEU A 77 -10.32 -2.56 7.73
N ASP A 78 -10.98 -3.10 8.74
CA ASP A 78 -12.36 -3.57 8.63
C ASP A 78 -13.39 -2.42 8.66
N GLY A 79 -14.68 -2.76 8.57
CA GLY A 79 -15.79 -1.80 8.61
C GLY A 79 -15.82 -0.94 9.86
N ASP A 80 -15.38 -1.48 11.00
CA ASP A 80 -15.29 -0.79 12.30
C ASP A 80 -13.99 0.01 12.47
N GLY A 81 -13.03 -0.14 11.55
CA GLY A 81 -11.73 0.54 11.59
C GLY A 81 -10.67 -0.20 12.39
N ARG A 82 -10.86 -1.50 12.66
CA ARG A 82 -9.82 -2.33 13.29
C ARG A 82 -8.81 -2.77 12.25
N GLY A 83 -7.54 -2.79 12.65
CA GLY A 83 -6.44 -3.30 11.84
C GLY A 83 -6.56 -4.80 11.60
N LEU A 84 -6.57 -5.20 10.34
CA LEU A 84 -6.58 -6.60 9.91
C LEU A 84 -5.15 -7.10 9.66
N ALA A 85 -4.37 -6.34 8.86
CA ALA A 85 -3.00 -6.66 8.50
C ALA A 85 -2.28 -5.43 7.95
N GLN A 86 -0.96 -5.36 8.16
CA GLN A 86 -0.11 -4.31 7.60
C GLN A 86 0.82 -4.91 6.54
N SER A 87 1.07 -4.17 5.45
CA SER A 87 2.13 -4.49 4.49
C SER A 87 3.52 -4.39 5.14
N ASP A 88 4.53 -4.98 4.50
CA ASP A 88 5.90 -4.60 4.81
C ASP A 88 6.14 -3.13 4.42
N PRO A 89 6.94 -2.38 5.20
CA PRO A 89 7.39 -1.05 4.81
C PRO A 89 8.26 -1.14 3.55
N VAL A 90 7.86 -0.43 2.51
CA VAL A 90 8.63 -0.24 1.28
C VAL A 90 9.25 1.15 1.29
N ARG A 91 10.43 1.26 0.69
CA ARG A 91 10.95 2.57 0.31
C ARG A 91 10.30 2.95 -1.02
N GLU A 92 10.03 4.23 -1.25
CA GLU A 92 9.78 4.72 -2.60
C GLU A 92 11.00 4.34 -3.44
N GLU A 93 10.76 3.45 -4.40
CA GLU A 93 11.71 3.13 -5.45
C GLU A 93 11.88 4.42 -6.25
N ALA A 94 13.04 5.08 -6.15
CA ALA A 94 13.39 6.10 -7.11
C ALA A 94 13.38 5.40 -8.48
N VAL A 95 12.54 5.86 -9.41
CA VAL A 95 12.55 5.34 -10.78
C VAL A 95 13.84 5.82 -11.45
N GLU A 96 14.98 5.23 -11.11
CA GLU A 96 16.14 5.22 -12.00
C GLU A 96 15.85 4.18 -13.07
N GLY A 97 15.43 4.67 -14.24
CA GLY A 97 15.51 3.99 -15.54
C GLY A 97 15.12 2.51 -15.59
N GLN A 98 14.04 2.22 -16.29
CA GLN A 98 13.95 0.93 -16.99
C GLN A 98 15.16 0.77 -17.94
N ALA A 99 16.23 0.16 -17.45
CA ALA A 99 17.28 -0.44 -18.25
C ALA A 99 17.21 -1.96 -18.07
N SER A 100 16.06 -2.55 -18.40
CA SER A 100 16.08 -3.96 -18.80
C SER A 100 16.64 -3.98 -20.20
N SER A 101 17.93 -4.31 -20.27
CA SER A 101 18.68 -4.56 -21.48
C SER A 101 17.83 -5.32 -22.49
N ARG A 102 17.75 -4.79 -23.72
CA ARG A 102 17.36 -5.60 -24.86
C ARG A 102 18.52 -6.55 -25.09
N ASP A 103 18.39 -7.79 -24.64
CA ASP A 103 19.28 -8.84 -25.08
C ASP A 103 19.12 -9.01 -26.59
N VAL A 104 20.18 -8.61 -27.29
CA VAL A 104 20.45 -8.97 -28.66
C VAL A 104 20.89 -10.44 -28.64
N THR A 105 20.27 -11.27 -29.47
CA THR A 105 20.93 -12.24 -30.35
C THR A 105 19.94 -12.59 -31.46
#